data_AF-A0A2J6T959-F1
#
_entry.id   AF-A0A2J6T959-F1
#
_cell.length_a   1.000
_cell.length_b   1.000
_cell.length_c   1.000
_cell.angle_alpha   90.00
_cell.angle_beta   90.00
_cell.angle_gamma   90.00
#
_symmetry.space_group_name_H-M   'P 1'
#
loop_
_entity.id
_entity.type
_entity.pdbx_description
1 polymer ?
#
loop_
_entity_poly.entity_id
_entity_poly.type
_entity_poly.pdbx_seq_one_letter_code
_entity_poly.pdbx_strand_id
1 'polypeptide(L)'
;MAGLNDMRAHAEMIANLDARVPLIADADTGYGGPIMITRTVQQYARSGVAGFHIEDQIQTKRCGHLQGKQIVSTSEFLVRIRAAVAARHAVGSDIVIIARTDALQSLGYAESIARLRLAKEAGADVGFLEGITSKEEARAVVKDLAPWPILLNMVEHGATPSISVSEAQEMGFRIVIFPFAGLAPAYKAMKEVYQRLKTKGITGAEAQMTPVQLFEVSGLKEDLEIDAKAGGTTFAGGV
;
A
#
# COMPACT_ATOMS: atom_id res chain seq x y z
N MET A 1 0.02 15.16 7.31
CA MET A 1 -0.17 14.16 6.24
C MET A 1 1.19 13.90 5.63
N ALA A 2 1.56 12.67 5.32
CA ALA A 2 2.86 12.35 4.74
C ALA A 2 3.00 13.00 3.35
N GLY A 3 4.17 13.58 3.07
CA GLY A 3 4.50 14.12 1.76
C GLY A 3 5.12 13.07 0.84
N LEU A 4 5.36 13.43 -0.43
CA LEU A 4 6.03 12.55 -1.39
C LEU A 4 7.38 12.05 -0.86
N ASN A 5 8.18 12.92 -0.24
CA ASN A 5 9.50 12.54 0.26
C ASN A 5 9.41 11.44 1.32
N ASP A 6 8.47 11.55 2.26
CA ASP A 6 8.26 10.57 3.33
C ASP A 6 7.84 9.22 2.74
N MET A 7 6.83 9.26 1.88
CA MET A 7 6.24 8.06 1.27
C MET A 7 7.24 7.35 0.37
N ARG A 8 7.97 8.11 -0.46
CA ARG A 8 8.96 7.58 -1.39
C ARG A 8 10.16 6.96 -0.67
N ALA A 9 10.69 7.62 0.35
CA ALA A 9 11.83 7.10 1.11
C ALA A 9 11.48 5.78 1.80
N HIS A 10 10.28 5.70 2.38
CA HIS A 10 9.82 4.47 3.03
C HIS A 10 9.55 3.34 2.01
N ALA A 11 8.87 3.66 0.90
CA ALA A 11 8.60 2.68 -0.16
C ALA A 11 9.90 2.15 -0.79
N GLU A 12 10.90 3.01 -1.01
CA GLU A 12 12.21 2.61 -1.53
C GLU A 12 12.92 1.63 -0.60
N MET A 13 13.02 1.95 0.69
CA MET A 13 13.64 1.07 1.67
C MET A 13 12.96 -0.29 1.68
N ILE A 14 11.63 -0.34 1.74
CA ILE A 14 10.86 -1.60 1.77
C ILE A 14 11.06 -2.40 0.48
N ALA A 15 10.98 -1.75 -0.69
CA ALA A 15 11.11 -2.43 -1.99
C ALA A 15 12.48 -3.09 -2.19
N ASN A 16 13.51 -2.61 -1.49
CA ASN A 16 14.87 -3.10 -1.62
C ASN A 16 15.29 -4.04 -0.48
N LEU A 17 14.43 -4.32 0.52
CA LEU A 17 14.68 -5.39 1.50
C LEU A 17 14.78 -6.76 0.81
N ASP A 18 13.91 -7.02 -0.16
CA ASP A 18 14.03 -8.12 -1.12
C ASP A 18 13.44 -7.69 -2.47
N ALA A 19 14.31 -7.34 -3.42
CA ALA A 19 13.91 -6.85 -4.75
C ALA A 19 13.11 -7.87 -5.60
N ARG A 20 13.01 -9.13 -5.17
CA ARG A 20 12.21 -10.17 -5.83
C ARG A 20 10.75 -10.14 -5.39
N VAL A 21 10.46 -9.52 -4.24
CA VAL A 21 9.10 -9.44 -3.68
C VAL A 21 8.45 -8.13 -4.17
N PRO A 22 7.35 -8.19 -4.95
CA PRO A 22 6.75 -6.99 -5.50
C PRO A 22 6.09 -6.14 -4.41
N LEU A 23 6.54 -4.89 -4.25
CA LEU A 23 5.91 -3.93 -3.36
C LEU A 23 4.79 -3.16 -4.07
N ILE A 24 3.58 -3.22 -3.49
CA ILE A 24 2.50 -2.27 -3.78
C ILE A 24 2.54 -1.16 -2.74
N ALA A 25 2.78 0.08 -3.16
CA ALA A 25 2.91 1.24 -2.28
C ALA A 25 1.73 2.22 -2.44
N ASP A 26 1.31 2.81 -1.32
CA ASP A 26 0.35 3.91 -1.35
C ASP A 26 0.99 5.17 -1.97
N ALA A 27 0.27 5.86 -2.86
CA ALA A 27 0.67 7.13 -3.44
C ALA A 27 -0.32 8.28 -3.13
N ASP A 28 -1.24 8.07 -2.20
CA ASP A 28 -2.33 8.99 -1.86
C ASP A 28 -3.05 9.48 -3.14
N THR A 29 -3.04 10.79 -3.36
CA THR A 29 -3.59 11.47 -4.54
C THR A 29 -2.52 11.85 -5.57
N GLY A 30 -1.27 11.40 -5.36
CA GLY A 30 -0.11 11.76 -6.19
C GLY A 30 0.56 13.08 -5.81
N TYR A 31 0.25 13.61 -4.62
CA TYR A 31 0.89 14.75 -3.97
C TYR A 31 0.84 16.09 -4.73
N GLY A 32 -0.14 16.25 -5.63
CA GLY A 32 -0.42 17.49 -6.34
C GLY A 32 -1.05 17.23 -7.71
N GLY A 33 -0.84 18.17 -8.64
CA GLY A 33 -1.26 18.02 -10.04
C GLY A 33 -0.34 17.12 -10.88
N PRO A 34 -0.52 17.12 -12.21
CA PRO A 34 0.23 16.25 -13.14
C PRO A 34 1.76 16.28 -12.99
N ILE A 35 2.33 17.45 -12.68
CA ILE A 35 3.77 17.61 -12.46
C ILE A 35 4.24 16.79 -11.26
N MET A 36 3.49 16.84 -10.15
CA MET A 36 3.82 16.08 -8.94
C MET A 36 3.62 14.59 -9.16
N ILE A 37 2.52 14.20 -9.81
CA ILE A 37 2.26 12.80 -10.16
C ILE A 37 3.38 12.22 -11.03
N THR A 38 3.83 12.98 -12.03
CA THR A 38 4.95 12.57 -12.88
C THR A 38 6.21 12.31 -12.04
N ARG A 39 6.53 13.21 -11.11
CA ARG A 39 7.67 13.04 -10.20
C ARG A 39 7.49 11.83 -9.28
N THR A 40 6.27 11.58 -8.79
CA THR A 40 5.94 10.42 -7.96
C THR A 40 6.19 9.13 -8.70
N VAL A 41 5.61 8.95 -9.89
CA VAL A 41 5.78 7.74 -10.71
C VAL A 41 7.24 7.49 -11.02
N GLN A 42 7.96 8.53 -11.47
CA GLN A 42 9.38 8.41 -11.79
C GLN A 42 10.24 8.03 -10.57
N GLN A 43 9.94 8.58 -9.39
CA GLN A 43 10.68 8.23 -8.18
C GLN A 43 10.34 6.82 -7.69
N TYR A 44 9.06 6.43 -7.70
CA TYR A 44 8.63 5.09 -7.30
C TYR A 44 9.22 4.02 -8.23
N ALA A 45 9.19 4.27 -9.54
CA ALA A 45 9.81 3.39 -10.54
C ALA A 45 11.31 3.22 -10.29
N ARG A 46 12.06 4.32 -10.07
CA ARG A 46 13.49 4.25 -9.72
C ARG A 46 13.77 3.56 -8.39
N SER A 47 12.83 3.63 -7.46
CA SER A 47 12.91 3.01 -6.14
C SER A 47 12.66 1.50 -6.14
N GLY A 48 12.29 0.90 -7.29
CA GLY A 48 11.95 -0.52 -7.36
C GLY A 48 10.53 -0.86 -6.91
N VAL A 49 9.65 0.13 -6.77
CA VAL A 49 8.24 -0.12 -6.43
C VAL A 49 7.55 -0.82 -7.61
N ALA A 50 6.88 -1.95 -7.33
CA ALA A 50 6.24 -2.78 -8.36
C ALA A 50 4.87 -2.22 -8.78
N GLY A 51 4.13 -1.61 -7.86
CA GLY A 51 2.87 -0.94 -8.16
C GLY A 51 2.50 0.12 -7.14
N PHE A 52 1.61 1.03 -7.51
CA PHE A 52 1.09 2.04 -6.60
C PHE A 52 -0.36 2.40 -6.91
N HIS A 53 -1.07 2.93 -5.92
CA HIS A 53 -2.44 3.41 -6.12
C HIS A 53 -2.58 4.92 -5.96
N ILE A 54 -3.32 5.55 -6.89
CA ILE A 54 -3.74 6.96 -6.82
C ILE A 54 -5.26 7.03 -6.65
N GLU A 55 -5.72 7.85 -5.70
CA GLU A 55 -7.13 8.02 -5.39
C GLU A 55 -7.74 9.35 -5.88
N ASP A 56 -9.08 9.41 -5.87
CA ASP A 56 -9.88 10.56 -6.31
C ASP A 56 -10.28 11.51 -5.17
N GLN A 57 -9.65 11.41 -3.99
CA GLN A 57 -9.83 12.39 -2.91
C GLN A 57 -9.19 13.75 -3.25
N ILE A 58 -9.57 14.80 -2.53
CA ILE A 58 -8.78 16.05 -2.48
C ILE A 58 -7.39 15.77 -1.88
N GLN A 59 -6.41 16.64 -2.15
CA GLN A 59 -5.03 16.40 -1.70
C GLN A 59 -4.91 16.21 -0.20
N THR A 60 -5.64 16.97 0.63
CA THR A 60 -5.74 16.75 2.08
C THR A 60 -6.67 15.56 2.38
N LYS A 61 -6.26 14.38 1.93
CA LYS A 61 -7.06 13.15 1.95
C LYS A 61 -7.30 12.62 3.35
N ARG A 62 -8.27 11.73 3.48
CA ARG A 62 -8.61 11.01 4.71
C ARG A 62 -8.49 9.50 4.48
N CYS A 63 -8.39 8.74 5.57
CA CYS A 63 -8.50 7.28 5.48
C CYS A 63 -9.86 6.90 4.87
N GLY A 64 -9.85 5.93 3.94
CA GLY A 64 -11.04 5.53 3.17
C GLY A 64 -12.18 4.94 4.01
N HIS A 65 -11.90 4.49 5.23
CA HIS A 65 -12.90 4.00 6.19
C HIS A 65 -13.42 5.08 7.14
N LEU A 66 -12.99 6.33 7.02
CA LEU A 66 -13.53 7.45 7.80
C LEU A 66 -14.72 8.14 7.10
N GLN A 67 -15.53 8.85 7.88
CA GLN A 67 -16.64 9.67 7.39
C GLN A 67 -16.16 11.03 6.84
N GLY A 68 -16.96 11.61 5.94
CA GLY A 68 -16.76 12.97 5.42
C GLY A 68 -15.61 13.10 4.42
N LYS A 69 -15.42 12.08 3.57
CA LYS A 69 -14.43 12.12 2.48
C LYS A 69 -14.84 13.16 1.44
N GLN A 70 -13.89 13.96 1.00
CA GLN A 70 -14.06 14.93 -0.07
C GLN A 70 -13.31 14.42 -1.29
N ILE A 71 -14.03 14.30 -2.41
CA ILE A 71 -13.49 13.80 -3.67
C ILE A 71 -13.52 14.87 -4.74
N VAL A 72 -12.60 14.74 -5.69
CA VAL A 72 -12.50 15.64 -6.83
C VAL A 72 -13.44 15.20 -7.95
N SER A 73 -13.60 16.09 -8.93
CA SER A 73 -14.33 15.77 -10.15
C SER A 73 -13.70 14.58 -10.88
N THR A 74 -14.52 13.84 -11.63
CA THR A 74 -14.04 12.72 -12.46
C THR A 74 -12.99 13.18 -13.46
N SER A 75 -13.14 14.38 -14.05
CA SER A 75 -12.15 14.93 -14.98
C SER A 75 -10.79 15.15 -14.32
N GLU A 76 -10.75 15.68 -13.09
CA GLU A 76 -9.52 15.84 -12.34
C GLU A 76 -8.88 14.49 -11.99
N PHE A 77 -9.67 13.52 -11.49
CA PHE A 77 -9.18 12.18 -11.22
C PHE A 77 -8.53 11.54 -12.45
N LEU A 78 -9.17 11.64 -13.62
CA LEU A 78 -8.63 11.09 -14.86
C LEU A 78 -7.37 11.83 -15.35
N VAL A 79 -7.23 13.12 -15.05
CA VAL A 79 -5.97 13.85 -15.29
C VAL A 79 -4.84 13.21 -14.48
N ARG A 80 -5.11 12.76 -13.25
CA ARG A 80 -4.11 12.07 -12.43
C ARG A 80 -3.68 10.74 -13.03
N ILE A 81 -4.65 9.91 -13.41
CA ILE A 81 -4.39 8.60 -14.03
C ILE A 81 -3.59 8.75 -15.33
N ARG A 82 -4.01 9.65 -16.23
CA ARG A 82 -3.28 9.90 -17.48
C ARG A 82 -1.87 10.42 -17.24
N ALA A 83 -1.66 11.29 -16.25
CA ALA A 83 -0.33 11.77 -15.90
C ALA A 83 0.57 10.63 -15.41
N ALA A 84 0.04 9.72 -14.58
CA ALA A 84 0.77 8.55 -14.13
C ALA A 84 1.15 7.61 -15.27
N VAL A 85 0.19 7.31 -16.18
CA VAL A 85 0.41 6.46 -17.35
C VAL A 85 1.45 7.07 -18.28
N ALA A 86 1.33 8.37 -18.60
CA ALA A 86 2.30 9.08 -19.42
C ALA A 86 3.70 9.08 -18.79
N ALA A 87 3.79 9.31 -17.48
CA ALA A 87 5.06 9.30 -16.75
C ALA A 87 5.74 7.93 -16.76
N ARG A 88 4.97 6.84 -16.58
CA ARG A 88 5.44 5.45 -16.68
C ARG A 88 6.05 5.18 -18.06
N HIS A 89 5.32 5.53 -19.13
CA HIS A 89 5.81 5.33 -20.50
C HIS A 89 7.07 6.16 -20.80
N ALA A 90 7.13 7.40 -20.32
CA ALA A 90 8.27 8.28 -20.55
C ALA A 90 9.59 7.75 -19.96
N VAL A 91 9.53 6.90 -18.92
CA VAL A 91 10.71 6.26 -18.32
C VAL A 91 10.84 4.78 -18.64
N GLY A 92 9.96 4.23 -19.49
CA GLY A 92 10.00 2.82 -19.89
C GLY A 92 9.87 1.83 -18.71
N SER A 93 9.05 2.17 -17.72
CA SER A 93 8.85 1.34 -16.52
C SER A 93 7.60 0.45 -16.65
N ASP A 94 7.65 -0.74 -16.05
CA ASP A 94 6.51 -1.66 -15.93
C ASP A 94 5.68 -1.43 -14.64
N ILE A 95 5.93 -0.34 -13.92
CA ILE A 95 5.23 -0.07 -12.65
C ILE A 95 3.71 -0.08 -12.83
N VAL A 96 3.03 -0.86 -11.99
CA VAL A 96 1.57 -1.06 -12.06
C VAL A 96 0.85 0.16 -11.48
N ILE A 97 -0.11 0.69 -12.23
CA ILE A 97 -0.93 1.83 -11.87
C ILE A 97 -2.31 1.32 -11.42
N ILE A 98 -2.59 1.47 -10.14
CA ILE A 98 -3.84 1.06 -9.51
C ILE A 98 -4.73 2.31 -9.34
N ALA A 99 -5.90 2.32 -9.99
CA ALA A 99 -6.85 3.42 -9.87
C ALA A 99 -7.80 3.18 -8.70
N ARG A 100 -7.68 4.00 -7.65
CA ARG A 100 -8.54 3.94 -6.47
C ARG A 100 -9.66 4.98 -6.56
N THR A 101 -10.88 4.59 -6.19
CA THR A 101 -11.97 5.55 -5.96
C THR A 101 -12.53 5.41 -4.55
N ASP A 102 -12.72 6.56 -3.90
CA ASP A 102 -13.35 6.73 -2.60
C ASP A 102 -14.80 7.22 -2.71
N ALA A 103 -15.34 7.29 -3.93
CA ALA A 103 -16.65 7.84 -4.26
C ALA A 103 -17.84 7.03 -3.72
N LEU A 104 -17.62 5.77 -3.29
CA LEU A 104 -18.71 4.89 -2.85
C LEU A 104 -19.52 5.49 -1.71
N GLN A 105 -18.84 6.08 -0.72
CA GLN A 105 -19.48 6.67 0.46
C GLN A 105 -20.33 7.89 0.10
N SER A 106 -19.87 8.73 -0.83
CA SER A 106 -20.46 10.06 -1.09
C SER A 106 -21.38 10.09 -2.30
N LEU A 107 -21.08 9.32 -3.35
CA LEU A 107 -21.79 9.32 -4.64
C LEU A 107 -22.41 7.96 -4.99
N GLY A 108 -22.10 6.90 -4.22
CA GLY A 108 -22.67 5.58 -4.38
C GLY A 108 -21.97 4.70 -5.43
N TYR A 109 -22.47 3.46 -5.55
CA TYR A 109 -21.84 2.40 -6.32
C TYR A 109 -21.77 2.70 -7.82
N ALA A 110 -22.87 3.17 -8.43
CA ALA A 110 -22.94 3.40 -9.88
C ALA A 110 -21.89 4.42 -10.36
N GLU A 111 -21.73 5.53 -9.64
CA GLU A 111 -20.72 6.55 -9.94
C GLU A 111 -19.30 6.02 -9.72
N SER A 112 -19.10 5.21 -8.67
CA SER A 112 -17.80 4.59 -8.41
C SER A 112 -17.36 3.66 -9.54
N ILE A 113 -18.27 2.84 -10.05
CA ILE A 113 -18.01 1.97 -11.21
C ILE A 113 -17.76 2.81 -12.47
N ALA A 114 -18.50 3.89 -12.70
CA ALA A 114 -18.28 4.78 -13.83
C ALA A 114 -16.87 5.40 -13.81
N ARG A 115 -16.42 5.89 -12.65
CA ARG A 115 -15.07 6.42 -12.44
C ARG A 115 -13.98 5.37 -12.70
N LEU A 116 -14.17 4.16 -12.20
CA LEU A 116 -13.24 3.05 -12.40
C LEU A 116 -13.16 2.62 -13.88
N ARG A 117 -14.29 2.58 -14.61
CA ARG A 117 -14.29 2.33 -16.05
C ARG A 117 -13.52 3.39 -16.82
N LEU A 118 -13.73 4.66 -16.51
CA LEU A 118 -13.00 5.75 -17.16
C LEU A 118 -11.50 5.72 -16.80
N ALA A 119 -11.14 5.33 -15.58
CA ALA A 119 -9.74 5.17 -15.18
C ALA A 119 -9.06 4.00 -15.92
N LYS A 120 -9.77 2.89 -16.13
CA LYS A 120 -9.35 1.78 -17.00
C LYS A 120 -9.11 2.26 -18.43
N GLU A 121 -10.06 3.01 -19.01
CA GLU A 121 -9.91 3.60 -20.34
C GLU A 121 -8.74 4.58 -20.44
N ALA A 122 -8.44 5.28 -19.35
CA ALA A 122 -7.28 6.16 -19.24
C ALA A 122 -5.94 5.42 -19.10
N GLY A 123 -5.94 4.09 -18.99
CA GLY A 123 -4.74 3.24 -19.02
C GLY A 123 -4.28 2.71 -17.66
N ALA A 124 -5.10 2.79 -16.60
CA ALA A 124 -4.81 2.12 -15.33
C ALA A 124 -4.90 0.59 -15.48
N ASP A 125 -4.03 -0.14 -14.78
CA ASP A 125 -3.89 -1.59 -14.92
C ASP A 125 -4.81 -2.37 -13.97
N VAL A 126 -5.14 -1.78 -12.81
CA VAL A 126 -5.93 -2.40 -11.75
C VAL A 126 -6.95 -1.41 -11.20
N GLY A 127 -8.16 -1.88 -10.96
CA GLY A 127 -9.21 -1.12 -10.27
C GLY A 127 -9.21 -1.36 -8.77
N PHE A 128 -9.51 -0.33 -7.99
CA PHE A 128 -9.62 -0.41 -6.53
C PHE A 128 -10.84 0.40 -6.07
N LEU A 129 -11.93 -0.29 -5.74
CA LEU A 129 -13.09 0.29 -5.08
C LEU A 129 -12.88 0.28 -3.57
N GLU A 130 -12.70 1.46 -2.96
CA GLU A 130 -12.47 1.55 -1.52
C GLU A 130 -13.77 1.45 -0.72
N GLY A 131 -13.71 0.74 0.40
CA GLY A 131 -14.77 0.75 1.40
C GLY A 131 -16.04 0.00 1.00
N ILE A 132 -15.90 -1.07 0.20
CA ILE A 132 -16.98 -1.99 -0.19
C ILE A 132 -17.80 -2.36 1.05
N THR A 133 -19.12 -2.31 0.98
CA THR A 133 -20.00 -2.40 2.17
C THR A 133 -20.67 -3.76 2.35
N SER A 134 -20.62 -4.63 1.35
CA SER A 134 -21.22 -5.98 1.41
C SER A 134 -20.47 -7.00 0.54
N LYS A 135 -20.63 -8.29 0.80
CA LYS A 135 -20.05 -9.34 -0.05
C LYS A 135 -20.73 -9.41 -1.42
N GLU A 136 -21.97 -8.95 -1.53
CA GLU A 136 -22.73 -8.83 -2.76
C GLU A 136 -22.12 -7.73 -3.65
N GLU A 137 -21.80 -6.58 -3.05
CA GLU A 137 -21.11 -5.48 -3.73
C GLU A 137 -19.68 -5.88 -4.15
N ALA A 138 -18.97 -6.65 -3.30
CA ALA A 138 -17.66 -7.21 -3.64
C ALA A 138 -17.70 -8.11 -4.89
N ARG A 139 -18.74 -8.95 -5.02
CA ARG A 139 -18.95 -9.77 -6.23
C ARG A 139 -19.37 -8.91 -7.44
N ALA A 140 -20.22 -7.93 -7.21
CA ALA A 140 -20.70 -7.04 -8.26
C ALA A 140 -19.55 -6.26 -8.89
N VAL A 141 -18.61 -5.69 -8.11
CA VAL A 141 -17.52 -4.87 -8.66
C VAL A 141 -16.60 -5.69 -9.55
N VAL A 142 -16.28 -6.93 -9.15
CA VAL A 142 -15.47 -7.83 -9.98
C VAL A 142 -16.21 -8.17 -11.28
N LYS A 143 -17.50 -8.49 -11.20
CA LYS A 143 -18.33 -8.78 -12.38
C LYS A 143 -18.45 -7.60 -13.34
N ASP A 144 -18.72 -6.40 -12.81
CA ASP A 144 -19.04 -5.20 -13.59
C ASP A 144 -17.82 -4.58 -14.28
N LEU A 145 -16.61 -4.90 -13.81
CA LEU A 145 -15.34 -4.40 -14.34
C LEU A 145 -14.52 -5.48 -15.07
N ALA A 146 -14.98 -6.74 -15.08
CA ALA A 146 -14.36 -7.83 -15.81
C ALA A 146 -14.09 -7.45 -17.30
N PRO A 147 -12.97 -7.90 -17.90
CA PRO A 147 -11.92 -8.75 -17.32
C PRO A 147 -10.82 -7.97 -16.58
N TRP A 148 -11.07 -6.72 -16.17
CA TRP A 148 -10.06 -5.89 -15.53
C TRP A 148 -9.70 -6.41 -14.13
N PRO A 149 -8.40 -6.53 -13.76
CA PRO A 149 -8.01 -6.91 -12.41
C PRO A 149 -8.53 -5.93 -11.36
N ILE A 150 -9.16 -6.46 -10.31
CA ILE A 150 -9.63 -5.66 -9.17
C ILE A 150 -8.86 -6.06 -7.91
N LEU A 151 -8.48 -5.04 -7.14
CA LEU A 151 -7.86 -5.15 -5.83
C LEU A 151 -8.93 -5.02 -4.73
N LEU A 152 -8.87 -5.89 -3.73
CA LEU A 152 -9.64 -5.81 -2.50
C LEU A 152 -8.77 -5.25 -1.36
N ASN A 153 -9.23 -4.18 -0.72
CA ASN A 153 -8.63 -3.68 0.50
C ASN A 153 -9.34 -4.27 1.72
N MET A 154 -8.70 -5.20 2.41
CA MET A 154 -9.26 -5.91 3.56
C MET A 154 -8.82 -5.26 4.87
N VAL A 155 -9.47 -4.15 5.21
CA VAL A 155 -9.36 -3.51 6.52
C VAL A 155 -10.49 -4.02 7.40
N GLU A 156 -10.16 -4.90 8.33
CA GLU A 156 -11.11 -5.46 9.29
C GLU A 156 -11.66 -4.38 10.24
N HIS A 157 -12.90 -4.57 10.68
CA HIS A 157 -13.62 -3.64 11.57
C HIS A 157 -13.81 -2.22 11.00
N GLY A 158 -13.65 -2.06 9.69
CA GLY A 158 -14.01 -0.86 8.95
C GLY A 158 -15.43 -0.95 8.36
N ALA A 159 -15.56 -0.40 7.15
CA ALA A 159 -16.81 -0.46 6.37
C ALA A 159 -17.02 -1.83 5.70
N THR A 160 -15.92 -2.54 5.42
CA THR A 160 -15.94 -3.76 4.62
C THR A 160 -16.12 -4.99 5.49
N PRO A 161 -17.07 -5.89 5.17
CA PRO A 161 -17.19 -7.15 5.88
C PRO A 161 -15.93 -8.00 5.68
N SER A 162 -15.57 -8.82 6.66
CA SER A 162 -14.41 -9.71 6.54
C SER A 162 -14.61 -10.71 5.39
N ILE A 163 -13.67 -10.70 4.45
CA ILE A 163 -13.58 -11.63 3.32
C ILE A 163 -12.20 -12.24 3.36
N SER A 164 -12.11 -13.58 3.41
CA SER A 164 -10.82 -14.27 3.41
C SER A 164 -10.14 -14.18 2.04
N VAL A 165 -8.85 -14.55 1.99
CA VAL A 165 -8.11 -14.65 0.71
C VAL A 165 -8.79 -15.65 -0.24
N SER A 166 -9.25 -16.79 0.27
CA SER A 166 -9.92 -17.81 -0.55
C SER A 166 -11.26 -17.31 -1.09
N GLU A 167 -12.07 -16.66 -0.25
CA GLU A 167 -13.34 -16.06 -0.68
C GLU A 167 -13.10 -14.96 -1.73
N ALA A 168 -12.11 -14.09 -1.52
CA ALA A 168 -11.77 -13.04 -2.47
C ALA A 168 -11.33 -13.62 -3.83
N GLN A 169 -10.53 -14.69 -3.81
CA GLN A 169 -10.12 -15.40 -5.01
C GLN A 169 -11.32 -16.04 -5.73
N GLU A 170 -12.23 -16.68 -5.01
CA GLU A 170 -13.46 -17.26 -5.56
C GLU A 170 -14.38 -16.19 -6.18
N MET A 171 -14.45 -15.00 -5.58
CA MET A 171 -15.17 -13.86 -6.14
C MET A 171 -14.52 -13.29 -7.41
N GLY A 172 -13.23 -13.56 -7.63
CA GLY A 172 -12.46 -13.15 -8.82
C GLY A 172 -11.55 -11.93 -8.62
N PHE A 173 -11.29 -11.51 -7.37
CA PHE A 173 -10.26 -10.50 -7.11
C PHE A 173 -8.87 -11.02 -7.53
N ARG A 174 -8.00 -10.10 -7.93
CA ARG A 174 -6.63 -10.43 -8.37
C ARG A 174 -5.57 -10.05 -7.35
N ILE A 175 -5.89 -9.13 -6.45
CA ILE A 175 -5.01 -8.66 -5.37
C ILE A 175 -5.87 -8.48 -4.11
N VAL A 176 -5.33 -8.85 -2.95
CA VAL A 176 -5.91 -8.54 -1.64
C VAL A 176 -4.81 -7.92 -0.78
N ILE A 177 -5.08 -6.80 -0.12
CA ILE A 177 -4.16 -6.16 0.83
C ILE A 177 -4.74 -6.14 2.23
N PHE A 178 -3.87 -6.20 3.24
CA PHE A 178 -4.22 -6.15 4.67
C PHE A 178 -3.45 -5.01 5.36
N PRO A 179 -3.87 -3.74 5.22
CA PRO A 179 -3.04 -2.59 5.61
C PRO A 179 -2.63 -2.54 7.08
N PHE A 180 -3.42 -3.14 7.98
CA PHE A 180 -3.16 -3.14 9.42
C PHE A 180 -2.54 -4.43 9.95
N ALA A 181 -2.17 -5.38 9.08
CA ALA A 181 -1.61 -6.67 9.49
C ALA A 181 -0.35 -6.53 10.36
N GLY A 182 0.52 -5.56 10.08
CA GLY A 182 1.67 -5.25 10.94
C GLY A 182 1.34 -4.24 12.06
N LEU A 183 0.52 -3.23 11.76
CA LEU A 183 0.29 -2.09 12.64
C LEU A 183 -0.51 -2.45 13.91
N ALA A 184 -1.64 -3.16 13.76
CA ALA A 184 -2.54 -3.42 14.87
C ALA A 184 -1.92 -4.35 15.93
N PRO A 185 -1.26 -5.48 15.56
CA PRO A 185 -0.54 -6.31 16.51
C PRO A 185 0.61 -5.56 17.20
N ALA A 186 1.39 -4.78 16.45
CA ALA A 186 2.49 -4.00 17.00
C ALA A 186 2.01 -2.98 18.05
N TYR A 187 0.94 -2.23 17.76
CA TYR A 187 0.34 -1.31 18.71
C TYR A 187 -0.09 -2.02 20.01
N LYS A 188 -0.79 -3.15 19.90
CA LYS A 188 -1.27 -3.91 21.06
C LYS A 188 -0.09 -4.37 21.93
N ALA A 189 0.93 -4.97 21.33
CA ALA A 189 2.11 -5.47 22.05
C ALA A 189 2.89 -4.32 22.71
N MET A 190 3.19 -3.26 21.98
CA MET A 190 3.90 -2.09 22.53
C MET A 190 3.14 -1.46 23.70
N LYS A 191 1.81 -1.30 23.57
CA LYS A 191 0.97 -0.75 24.64
C LYS A 191 1.06 -1.58 25.92
N GLU A 192 0.96 -2.90 25.81
CA GLU A 192 1.09 -3.79 26.96
C GLU A 192 2.46 -3.65 27.64
N VAL A 193 3.54 -3.66 26.84
CA VAL A 193 4.91 -3.52 27.35
C VAL A 193 5.11 -2.19 28.07
N TYR A 194 4.63 -1.07 27.50
CA TYR A 194 4.77 0.24 28.15
C TYR A 194 3.94 0.37 29.43
N GLN A 195 2.75 -0.25 29.49
CA GLN A 195 1.96 -0.33 30.72
C GLN A 195 2.67 -1.15 31.80
N ARG A 196 3.30 -2.27 31.41
CA ARG A 196 4.10 -3.08 32.32
C ARG A 196 5.33 -2.33 32.81
N LEU A 197 6.05 -1.66 31.92
CA LEU A 197 7.21 -0.85 32.28
C LEU A 197 6.84 0.23 33.30
N LYS A 198 5.73 0.93 33.08
CA LYS A 198 5.22 1.96 34.00
C LYS A 198 4.89 1.41 35.40
N THR A 199 4.35 0.20 35.48
CA THR A 199 3.84 -0.37 36.74
C THR A 199 4.86 -1.23 37.49
N LYS A 200 5.79 -1.88 36.77
CA LYS A 200 6.73 -2.85 37.32
C LYS A 200 8.20 -2.46 37.16
N GLY A 201 8.51 -1.43 36.36
CA GLY A 201 9.89 -1.00 36.08
C GLY A 201 10.69 -1.95 35.18
N ILE A 202 10.05 -2.96 34.59
CA ILE A 202 10.68 -3.94 33.68
C ILE A 202 9.76 -4.22 32.48
N THR A 203 10.36 -4.53 31.33
CA THR A 203 9.62 -4.82 30.09
C THR A 203 9.05 -6.24 30.06
N GLY A 204 9.71 -7.20 30.74
CA GLY A 204 9.32 -8.60 30.73
C GLY A 204 9.41 -9.25 29.35
N ALA A 205 10.39 -8.85 28.54
CA ALA A 205 10.70 -9.48 27.27
C ALA A 205 11.06 -10.96 27.47
N GLU A 206 10.73 -11.80 26.50
CA GLU A 206 11.03 -13.23 26.52
C GLU A 206 12.55 -13.46 26.41
N ALA A 207 13.06 -14.52 27.04
CA ALA A 207 14.50 -14.78 27.10
C ALA A 207 15.14 -14.96 25.71
N GLN A 208 14.37 -15.47 24.74
CA GLN A 208 14.79 -15.62 23.35
C GLN A 208 14.91 -14.30 22.58
N MET A 209 14.29 -13.21 23.04
CA MET A 209 14.33 -11.90 22.36
C MET A 209 15.61 -11.14 22.74
N THR A 210 16.75 -11.71 22.38
CA THR A 210 18.08 -11.12 22.61
C THR A 210 18.39 -10.02 21.58
N PRO A 211 19.39 -9.16 21.84
CA PRO A 211 19.86 -8.20 20.83
C PRO A 211 20.25 -8.87 19.51
N VAL A 212 20.96 -10.00 19.58
CA VAL A 212 21.34 -10.78 18.40
C VAL A 212 20.11 -11.26 17.64
N GLN A 213 19.12 -11.82 18.33
CA GLN A 213 17.88 -12.29 17.70
C GLN A 213 17.13 -11.16 16.97
N LEU A 214 17.10 -9.95 17.57
CA LEU A 214 16.47 -8.78 16.95
C LEU A 214 17.22 -8.30 15.71
N PHE A 215 18.55 -8.34 15.73
CA PHE A 215 19.37 -8.00 14.57
C PHE A 215 19.31 -9.08 13.49
N GLU A 216 19.21 -10.36 13.84
CA GLU A 216 18.97 -11.44 12.87
C GLU A 216 17.67 -11.24 12.10
N VAL A 217 16.59 -10.82 12.77
CA VAL A 217 15.32 -10.46 12.10
C VAL A 217 15.51 -9.29 11.12
N SER A 218 16.51 -8.44 11.35
CA SER A 218 16.83 -7.27 10.54
C SER A 218 17.92 -7.53 9.49
N GLY A 219 18.33 -8.78 9.27
CA GLY A 219 19.29 -9.14 8.21
C GLY A 219 20.75 -9.24 8.66
N LEU A 220 21.03 -9.40 9.96
CA LEU A 220 22.41 -9.46 10.47
C LEU A 220 23.24 -10.53 9.75
N LYS A 221 22.69 -11.71 9.45
CA LYS A 221 23.46 -12.80 8.82
C LYS A 221 23.90 -12.40 7.41
N GLU A 222 23.01 -11.78 6.66
CA GLU A 222 23.25 -11.26 5.33
C GLU A 222 24.33 -10.17 5.36
N ASP A 223 24.27 -9.24 6.32
CA ASP A 223 25.27 -8.18 6.49
C ASP A 223 26.66 -8.75 6.82
N LEU A 224 26.74 -9.75 7.69
CA LEU A 224 27.98 -10.45 8.02
C LEU A 224 28.58 -11.17 6.81
N GLU A 225 27.73 -11.80 5.99
CA GLU A 225 28.16 -12.43 4.75
C GLU A 225 28.70 -11.41 3.73
N ILE A 226 28.13 -10.21 3.68
CA ILE A 226 28.61 -9.13 2.80
C ILE A 226 30.03 -8.70 3.21
N ASP A 227 30.28 -8.45 4.49
CA ASP A 227 31.62 -8.11 5.00
C ASP A 227 32.62 -9.22 4.65
N ALA A 228 32.28 -10.47 4.98
CA ALA A 228 33.16 -11.61 4.74
C ALA A 228 33.46 -11.84 3.26
N LYS A 229 32.44 -11.76 2.37
CA LYS A 229 32.63 -11.92 0.91
C LYS A 229 33.46 -10.79 0.30
N ALA A 230 33.43 -9.60 0.90
CA ALA A 230 34.29 -8.49 0.51
C ALA A 230 35.74 -8.61 1.03
N GLY A 231 36.06 -9.67 1.79
CA GLY A 231 37.37 -9.86 2.43
C GLY A 231 37.52 -9.11 3.76
N GLY A 232 36.42 -8.59 4.30
CA GLY A 232 36.36 -7.98 5.62
C GLY A 232 36.57 -9.03 6.72
N THR A 233 37.16 -8.57 7.83
CA THR A 233 37.39 -9.39 9.02
C THR A 233 36.77 -8.76 10.26
N THR A 234 35.89 -7.77 10.06
CA THR A 234 35.32 -6.94 11.14
C THR A 234 34.59 -7.81 12.16
N PHE A 235 33.95 -8.87 11.68
CA PHE A 235 33.12 -9.78 12.48
C PHE A 235 33.67 -11.21 12.56
N ALA A 236 34.95 -11.41 12.25
CA ALA A 236 35.55 -12.76 12.23
C ALA A 236 35.53 -13.46 13.60
N GLY A 237 35.42 -12.71 14.69
CA GLY A 237 35.28 -13.22 16.06
C GLY A 237 33.83 -13.46 16.51
N GLY A 238 32.85 -13.23 15.64
CA GLY A 238 31.43 -13.25 15.97
C GLY A 238 30.86 -11.88 16.33
N VAL A 239 29.60 -11.89 16.80
CA VAL A 239 28.77 -10.74 17.16
C VAL A 239 28.11 -10.94 18.53
#